data_AF-A0A7X1NJX0-F1
#
_entry.id   AF-A0A7X1NJX0-F1
#
_cell.length_a   1.000
_cell.length_b   1.000
_cell.length_c   1.000
_cell.angle_alpha   90.00
_cell.angle_beta   90.00
_cell.angle_gamma   90.00
#
_symmetry.space_group_name_H-M   'P 1'
#
loop_
_entity.id
_entity.type
_entity.pdbx_description
1 polymer ?
#
loop_
_entity_poly.entity_id
_entity_poly.type
_entity_poly.pdbx_seq_one_letter_code
_entity_poly.pdbx_strand_id
1 'polypeptide(L)' 'MTQKARELYRSANGDRWSLVHEYDSGRVFVRHEPNLSSGGRPSDISIGDFLVRDGKGPEHTELLRLIGTLVETSVEK' A
#
# COMPACT_ATOMS: atom_id res chain seq x y z
N MET A 1 15.88 10.14 6.49
CA MET A 1 14.72 9.25 6.25
C MET A 1 14.66 8.95 4.77
N THR A 2 15.35 7.90 4.37
CA THR A 2 15.29 7.32 3.04
C THR A 2 14.08 6.39 3.02
N GLN A 3 13.11 6.67 2.15
CA GLN A 3 11.95 5.82 1.96
C GLN A 3 11.77 5.48 0.50
N LYS A 4 11.24 4.30 0.22
CA LYS A 4 10.75 3.91 -1.10
C LYS A 4 9.26 3.61 -1.00
N ALA A 5 8.50 4.14 -1.95
CA ALA A 5 7.07 3.89 -2.06
C ALA A 5 6.76 3.18 -3.38
N ARG A 6 5.81 2.26 -3.33
CA ARG A 6 5.20 1.62 -4.51
C ARG A 6 3.70 1.86 -4.45
N GLU A 7 3.14 2.46 -5.50
CA GLU A 7 1.70 2.61 -5.63
C GLU A 7 1.06 1.22 -5.74
N LEU A 8 0.03 0.97 -4.92
CA LEU A 8 -0.77 -0.25 -4.93
C LEU A 8 -2.02 -0.04 -5.75
N TYR A 9 -2.73 1.05 -5.48
CA TYR A 9 -4.02 1.33 -6.08
C TYR A 9 -4.29 2.83 -6.10
N ARG A 10 -4.99 3.28 -7.15
CA ARG A 10 -5.55 4.62 -7.24
C ARG A 10 -7.02 4.49 -7.62
N SER A 11 -7.90 4.97 -6.76
CA SER A 11 -9.33 4.98 -7.02
C SER A 11 -9.71 6.05 -8.03
N ALA A 12 -10.87 5.90 -8.68
CA ALA A 12 -11.36 6.83 -9.69
C ALA A 12 -11.65 8.25 -9.12
N ASN A 13 -11.97 8.34 -7.83
CA ASN A 13 -12.16 9.61 -7.12
C ASN A 13 -10.82 10.26 -6.69
N GLY A 14 -9.67 9.61 -6.92
CA GLY A 14 -8.35 10.17 -6.70
C GLY A 14 -7.66 9.81 -5.39
N ASP A 15 -8.22 8.90 -4.58
CA ASP A 15 -7.51 8.38 -3.41
C ASP A 15 -6.36 7.48 -3.89
N ARG A 16 -5.17 7.69 -3.32
CA ARG A 16 -3.97 6.93 -3.64
C ARG A 16 -3.54 6.08 -2.45
N TRP A 17 -3.20 4.83 -2.73
CA TRP A 17 -2.72 3.87 -1.75
C TRP A 17 -1.33 3.40 -2.16
N SER A 18 -0.36 3.49 -1.25
CA SER A 18 1.03 3.10 -1.53
C SER A 18 1.61 2.25 -0.40
N LEU A 19 2.37 1.22 -0.77
CA LEU A 19 3.22 0.49 0.15
C LEU A 19 4.53 1.26 0.33
N VAL A 20 4.83 1.66 1.56
CA VAL A 20 6.03 2.43 1.90
C VAL A 20 6.96 1.58 2.74
N HIS A 21 8.24 1.58 2.37
CA HIS A 21 9.33 1.04 3.17
C HIS A 21 10.25 2.20 3.58
N GLU A 22 10.33 2.46 4.88
CA GLU A 22 11.23 3.43 5.49
C GLU A 22 12.50 2.69 5.92
N TYR A 23 13.62 2.95 5.26
CA TYR A 23 14.84 2.18 5.44
C TYR A 23 15.52 2.43 6.80
N ASP A 24 15.46 3.66 7.30
CA ASP A 24 16.12 4.04 8.56
C ASP A 24 15.52 3.32 9.77
N SER A 25 14.21 3.06 9.75
CA SER A 25 13.49 2.40 10.86
C SER A 25 13.12 0.94 10.55
N GLY A 26 13.28 0.50 9.30
CA GLY A 26 12.78 -0.79 8.82
C GLY A 26 11.26 -0.90 8.78
N ARG A 27 10.53 0.22 8.98
CA ARG A 27 9.07 0.20 9.03
C ARG A 27 8.50 0.04 7.62
N VAL A 28 7.52 -0.87 7.51
CA VAL A 28 6.71 -1.06 6.31
C VAL A 28 5.25 -0.80 6.65
N PHE A 29 4.60 0.07 5.89
CA PHE A 29 3.23 0.50 6.14
C PHE A 29 2.53 0.89 4.84
N VAL A 30 1.20 0.95 4.86
CA VAL A 30 0.38 1.48 3.77
C VAL A 30 0.12 2.96 4.05
N ARG A 31 0.42 3.81 3.07
CA ARG A 31 0.06 5.22 3.09
C ARG A 31 -1.20 5.43 2.24
N HIS A 32 -2.22 5.98 2.87
CA HIS A 32 -3.42 6.49 2.20
C HIS A 32 -3.27 7.99 2.00
N GLU A 33 -3.37 8.44 0.75
CA GLU A 33 -3.41 9.85 0.40
C GLU A 33 -4.78 10.13 -0.22
N PRO A 34 -5.68 10.79 0.54
CA PRO A 34 -7.01 11.06 0.04
C PRO A 34 -6.95 12.06 -1.12
N ASN A 35 -7.97 12.01 -1.97
CA ASN A 35 -8.09 12.98 -3.05
C ASN A 35 -8.18 14.43 -2.49
N LEU A 36 -7.70 15.40 -3.28
CA LEU A 36 -7.64 16.82 -2.88
C LEU A 36 -9.02 17.39 -2.48
N SER A 37 -10.08 16.89 -3.10
CA SER A 37 -11.46 17.34 -2.86
C SER A 37 -12.04 16.87 -1.52
N SER A 38 -11.56 15.75 -0.98
CA SER A 38 -12.01 15.19 0.29
C SER A 38 -11.51 15.98 1.51
N GLY A 39 -10.52 16.88 1.34
CA GLY A 39 -9.92 17.64 2.44
C GLY A 39 -9.24 16.77 3.52
N GLY A 40 -9.09 15.47 3.25
CA GLY A 40 -8.51 14.51 4.17
C GLY A 40 -7.00 14.68 4.30
N ARG A 41 -6.43 14.15 5.38
CA ARG A 41 -4.98 14.13 5.58
C ARG A 41 -4.41 12.77 5.19
N PRO A 42 -3.18 12.73 4.64
CA PRO A 42 -2.47 11.48 4.47
C PRO A 42 -2.41 10.71 5.79
N SER A 43 -2.62 9.40 5.72
CA SER A 43 -2.65 8.51 6.88
C SER A 43 -1.73 7.32 6.65
N ASP A 44 -0.92 6.99 7.67
CA ASP A 44 -0.03 5.83 7.66
C ASP A 44 -0.66 4.71 8.48
N ILE A 45 -0.82 3.54 7.87
CA ILE A 45 -1.54 2.40 8.42
C ILE A 45 -0.59 1.21 8.43
N SER A 46 -0.44 0.53 9.57
CA SER A 46 0.37 -0.68 9.63
C SER A 46 -0.19 -1.75 8.68
N ILE A 47 0.66 -2.64 8.16
CA ILE A 47 0.21 -3.71 7.26
C ILE A 47 -0.83 -4.61 7.96
N GLY A 48 -0.63 -4.92 9.24
CA GLY A 48 -1.57 -5.74 10.01
C GLY A 48 -2.95 -5.07 10.15
N ASP A 49 -2.97 -3.79 10.57
CA ASP A 49 -4.23 -3.05 10.71
C ASP A 49 -4.93 -2.87 9.37
N PHE A 50 -4.15 -2.62 8.31
CA PHE A 50 -4.66 -2.53 6.95
C PHE A 50 -5.31 -3.85 6.53
N LEU A 51 -4.68 -5.01 6.73
CA LEU A 51 -5.28 -6.28 6.34
C LEU A 51 -6.54 -6.67 7.15
N VAL A 52 -6.63 -6.24 8.41
CA VAL A 52 -7.77 -6.55 9.30
C VAL A 52 -8.97 -5.62 9.08
N ARG A 53 -8.75 -4.34 8.77
CA ARG A 53 -9.84 -3.38 8.52
C ARG A 53 -10.50 -3.65 7.17
N ASP A 54 -11.75 -4.13 7.19
CA ASP A 54 -12.65 -4.19 6.02
C ASP A 54 -11.94 -4.65 4.72
N GLY A 55 -11.21 -5.78 4.82
CA GLY A 55 -10.23 -6.25 3.84
C GLY A 55 -10.74 -6.72 2.47
N LYS A 56 -11.79 -6.09 1.96
CA LYS A 56 -12.49 -6.43 0.71
C LYS A 56 -12.35 -5.34 -0.37
N GLY A 57 -11.67 -4.23 -0.06
CA GLY A 57 -11.43 -3.16 -1.03
C GLY A 57 -10.42 -3.56 -2.13
N PRO A 58 -10.47 -2.92 -3.31
CA PRO A 58 -9.49 -3.11 -4.38
C PRO A 58 -8.04 -2.91 -3.92
N GLU A 59 -7.79 -1.98 -3.01
CA GLU A 59 -6.48 -1.70 -2.42
C GLU A 59 -5.92 -2.87 -1.61
N HIS A 60 -6.77 -3.64 -0.92
CA HIS A 60 -6.34 -4.86 -0.21
C HIS A 60 -6.03 -5.96 -1.21
N THR A 61 -6.84 -6.08 -2.26
CA THR A 61 -6.63 -7.05 -3.33
C THR A 61 -5.29 -6.80 -4.02
N GLU A 62 -4.93 -5.55 -4.31
CA GLU A 62 -3.66 -5.22 -4.94
C GLU A 62 -2.45 -5.45 -4.01
N LEU A 63 -2.59 -5.21 -2.69
CA LEU A 63 -1.55 -5.58 -1.74
C LEU A 63 -1.33 -7.10 -1.70
N LEU A 64 -2.40 -7.88 -1.64
CA LEU A 64 -2.33 -9.35 -1.65
C LEU A 64 -1.77 -9.87 -2.99
N ARG A 65 -2.14 -9.26 -4.11
CA ARG A 65 -1.58 -9.57 -5.44
C ARG A 65 -0.08 -9.30 -5.46
N LEU A 66 0.37 -8.17 -4.92
CA LEU A 66 1.79 -7.84 -4.80
C LEU A 66 2.53 -8.88 -3.95
N ILE A 67 1.99 -9.27 -2.80
CA ILE A 67 2.56 -10.34 -1.96
C ILE A 67 2.59 -11.67 -2.73
N GLY A 68 1.55 -11.97 -3.51
CA GLY A 68 1.50 -13.12 -4.40
C GLY A 68 2.65 -13.16 -5.40
N THR A 69 3.07 -12.02 -5.95
CA THR A 69 4.22 -12.00 -6.88
C THR A 69 5.54 -12.47 -6.24
N LEU A 70 5.65 -12.45 -4.91
CA LEU A 70 6.84 -12.94 -4.20
C LEU A 70 6.94 -14.47 -4.24
N VAL A 71 5.81 -15.19 -4.37
CA VAL A 71 5.81 -16.65 -4.54
C VAL A 71 6.02 -17.06 -5.99
N GLU A 72 5.87 -16.13 -6.94
CA GLU A 72 6.03 -16.38 -8.38
C GLU A 72 7.51 -16.34 -8.84
N THR A 73 8.49 -16.17 -7.92
CA THR A 73 9.90 -15.98 -8.29
C THR A 73 10.74 -17.26 -8.21
N SER A 74 10.69 -18.08 -9.27
CA SER A 74 11.86 -18.47 -10.08
C SER A 74 11.41 -19.49 -11.13
N VAL A 75 11.04 -19.01 -12.32
CA VAL A 75 11.42 -19.75 -13.53
C VAL A 75 12.56 -18.94 -14.12
N GLU A 76 13.76 -19.19 -13.61
CA GLU A 76 14.99 -18.91 -14.34
C GLU A 76 14.84 -19.47 -15.75
N LYS A 77 15.00 -18.61 -16.75
CA LYS A 77 15.39 -19.01 -18.11
C LYS A 77 16.81 -18.55 -18.36
#